data_AF-A0A9W9MYD4-F1
#
_entry.id   AF-A0A9W9MYD4-F1
#
_cell.length_a   1.000
_cell.length_b   1.000
_cell.length_c   1.000
_cell.angle_alpha   90.00
_cell.angle_beta   90.00
_cell.angle_gamma   90.00
#
_symmetry.space_group_name_H-M   'P 1'
#
loop_
_entity.id
_entity.type
_entity.pdbx_description
1 polymer ?
#
loop_
_entity_poly.entity_id
_entity_poly.type
_entity_poly.pdbx_seq_one_letter_code
_entity_poly.pdbx_strand_id
1 'polypeptide(L)' 'MSGQKALYVTLDVFTSQRFKGNPVAIVKLSDVKLSQEQKQQIAKEFNFSETVFLHPATGDGNL' A
#
# COMPACT_ATOMS: atom_id res chain seq x y z
N MET A 1 -14.09 -15.01 -12.69
CA MET A 1 -12.73 -14.47 -12.47
C MET A 1 -12.46 -14.39 -10.97
N SER A 2 -11.80 -15.39 -10.39
CA SER A 2 -11.34 -15.32 -8.99
C SER A 2 -10.01 -14.58 -8.96
N GLY A 3 -10.05 -13.25 -9.01
CA GLY A 3 -8.85 -12.42 -8.85
C GLY A 3 -8.41 -12.36 -7.38
N GLN A 4 -7.11 -12.35 -7.13
CA GLN A 4 -6.57 -12.06 -5.80
C GLN A 4 -6.93 -10.61 -5.41
N LYS A 5 -7.34 -10.40 -4.15
CA LYS A 5 -7.77 -9.09 -3.65
C LYS A 5 -6.82 -8.61 -2.55
N ALA A 6 -6.46 -7.34 -2.60
CA ALA A 6 -5.73 -6.65 -1.53
C ALA A 6 -6.56 -5.44 -1.06
N LEU A 7 -6.50 -5.15 0.23
CA LEU A 7 -7.12 -3.95 0.79
C LEU A 7 -6.12 -2.79 0.70
N TYR A 8 -6.64 -1.58 0.49
CA TYR A 8 -5.82 -0.38 0.53
C TYR A 8 -6.53 0.75 1.28
N VAL A 9 -5.74 1.69 1.76
CA VAL A 9 -6.21 2.97 2.29
C VAL A 9 -5.37 4.10 1.69
N THR A 10 -5.95 5.29 1.56
CA THR A 10 -5.20 6.50 1.22
C THR A 10 -5.14 7.41 2.43
N LEU A 11 -3.98 8.04 2.65
CA LEU A 11 -3.75 8.95 3.77
C LEU A 11 -3.08 10.22 3.27
N ASP A 12 -3.39 11.33 3.93
CA ASP A 12 -2.71 12.60 3.78
C ASP A 12 -1.66 12.71 4.90
N VAL A 13 -0.39 12.49 4.59
CA VAL A 13 0.69 12.54 5.60
C VAL A 13 1.23 13.95 5.79
N PHE A 14 1.89 14.18 6.92
CA PHE A 14 2.38 15.50 7.38
C PHE A 14 1.28 16.55 7.63
N THR A 15 0.04 16.10 7.79
CA THR A 15 -1.10 16.95 8.13
C THR A 15 -2.10 16.17 8.97
N SER A 16 -2.97 16.89 9.69
CA SER A 16 -4.19 16.35 10.31
C SER A 16 -5.47 16.73 9.56
N GLN A 17 -5.34 17.56 8.52
CA GLN A 17 -6.45 18.06 7.71
C GLN A 17 -6.54 17.30 6.39
N ARG A 18 -7.76 16.88 5.99
CA ARG A 18 -7.99 16.22 4.70
C ARG A 18 -7.61 17.13 3.52
N PHE A 19 -7.08 16.53 2.47
CA PHE A 19 -6.67 17.17 1.21
C PHE A 19 -5.53 18.19 1.38
N LYS A 20 -4.71 18.00 2.42
CA LYS A 20 -3.48 18.76 2.67
C LYS A 20 -2.31 17.80 2.81
N GLY A 21 -1.09 18.31 2.89
CA GLY A 21 0.09 17.45 3.03
C GLY A 21 0.38 16.65 1.76
N ASN A 22 0.84 15.40 1.93
CA ASN A 22 1.22 14.53 0.82
C ASN A 22 0.36 13.25 0.80
N PRO A 23 -0.39 12.97 -0.28
CA PRO A 23 -1.13 11.73 -0.42
C PRO A 23 -0.21 10.51 -0.53
N VAL A 24 -0.53 9.45 0.21
CA VAL A 24 0.11 8.14 0.10
C VAL A 24 -0.93 7.03 0.04
N ALA A 25 -0.69 6.02 -0.79
CA ALA A 25 -1.47 4.81 -0.82
C ALA A 25 -0.76 3.71 0.00
N ILE A 26 -1.48 3.06 0.90
CA ILE A 26 -0.99 1.91 1.66
C ILE A 26 -1.79 0.69 1.25
N VAL A 27 -1.12 -0.30 0.68
CA VAL A 27 -1.71 -1.57 0.21
C VAL A 27 -1.30 -2.69 1.14
N LYS A 28 -2.27 -3.36 1.77
CA LYS A 28 -2.03 -4.49 2.68
C LYS A 28 -2.06 -5.80 1.91
N LEU A 29 -0.90 -6.44 1.83
CA LEU A 29 -0.71 -7.76 1.22
C LEU A 29 -0.82 -8.81 2.32
N SER A 30 -2.00 -9.42 2.48
CA SER A 30 -2.19 -10.48 3.48
C SER A 30 -1.65 -11.80 2.94
N ASP A 31 -2.34 -12.39 1.95
CA ASP A 31 -1.95 -13.65 1.31
C ASP A 31 -1.56 -13.48 -0.16
N VAL A 32 -1.64 -12.25 -0.66
CA VAL A 32 -1.37 -11.89 -2.05
C VAL A 32 0.13 -11.69 -2.26
N LYS A 33 0.71 -12.48 -3.17
CA LYS A 33 2.09 -12.29 -3.62
C LYS A 33 2.09 -11.49 -4.92
N LEU A 34 2.57 -10.26 -4.83
CA LEU A 34 2.75 -9.39 -6.00
C LEU A 34 4.22 -9.36 -6.40
N SER A 35 4.49 -9.50 -7.70
CA SER A 35 5.81 -9.21 -8.27
C SER A 35 6.12 -7.71 -8.16
N GLN A 36 7.39 -7.34 -8.32
CA GLN A 36 7.78 -5.92 -8.30
C GLN A 36 7.12 -5.13 -9.45
N GLU A 37 6.97 -5.75 -10.62
CA GLU A 37 6.30 -5.14 -11.76
C GLU A 37 4.82 -4.87 -11.45
N GLN A 38 4.14 -5.82 -10.80
CA GLN A 38 2.75 -5.63 -10.37
C GLN A 38 2.62 -4.50 -9.35
N LYS A 39 3.53 -4.43 -8.37
CA LYS A 39 3.60 -3.31 -7.41
C LYS A 39 3.79 -1.98 -8.12
N GLN A 40 4.68 -1.92 -9.11
CA GLN A 40 4.92 -0.72 -9.89
C GLN A 40 3.70 -0.29 -10.71
N GLN A 41 2.97 -1.23 -11.31
CA GLN A 41 1.73 -0.93 -12.04
C GLN A 41 0.64 -0.40 -11.10
N ILE A 42 0.51 -0.99 -9.91
CA ILE A 42 -0.43 -0.51 -8.89
C ILE A 42 -0.04 0.90 -8.41
N ALA A 43 1.25 1.17 -8.16
CA ALA A 43 1.71 2.50 -7.79
C ALA A 43 1.42 3.55 -8.87
N LYS A 44 1.58 3.18 -10.15
CA LYS A 44 1.21 4.02 -11.30
C LYS A 44 -0.30 4.30 -11.35
N GLU A 45 -1.12 3.30 -11.06
CA GLU A 45 -2.59 3.45 -11.03
C GLU A 45 -3.03 4.47 -9.97
N PHE A 46 -2.41 4.47 -8.78
CA PHE A 46 -2.68 5.48 -7.76
C PHE A 46 -2.19 6.88 -8.15
N ASN A 47 -1.12 6.96 -8.96
CA ASN A 47 -0.53 8.22 -9.43
C ASN A 47 -0.14 9.19 -8.29
N PHE A 48 0.26 8.65 -7.14
CA PHE A 48 0.86 9.40 -6.04
C PHE A 48 2.38 9.33 -6.13
N SER A 49 3.07 10.21 -5.40
CA SER A 49 4.53 10.17 -5.33
C SER A 49 5.05 8.85 -4.79
N GLU A 50 4.32 8.23 -3.85
CA GLU A 50 4.72 6.97 -3.20
C GLU A 50 3.52 6.05 -2.96
N THR A 51 3.79 4.74 -2.95
CA THR A 51 2.84 3.68 -2.57
C THR A 51 3.56 2.66 -1.70
N VAL A 52 3.01 2.39 -0.52
CA VAL A 52 3.60 1.47 0.47
C VAL A 52 2.89 0.12 0.41
N PHE A 53 3.66 -0.96 0.32
CA PHE A 53 3.15 -2.33 0.36
C PHE A 53 3.46 -2.95 1.72
N LEU A 54 2.44 -3.11 2.56
CA LEU A 54 2.56 -3.75 3.88
C LEU A 54 2.53 -5.26 3.71
N HIS A 55 3.58 -5.91 4.17
CA HIS A 55 3.72 -7.36 4.21
C HIS A 55 3.46 -7.88 5.64
N PRO A 56 2.97 -9.12 5.79
CA PRO A 56 2.90 -9.76 7.10
C PRO A 56 4.33 -9.86 7.67
N ALA A 57 4.48 -9.64 8.96
CA ALA A 57 5.77 -9.81 9.62
C ALA A 57 6.23 -11.27 9.46
N THR A 58 7.50 -11.47 9.10
CA THR A 58 8.09 -12.80 8.90
C THR A 58 8.70 -13.40 10.18
N GLY A 59 8.31 -12.94 11.37
CA GLY A 59 8.79 -13.49 12.64
C GLY A 59 7.99 -13.02 13.86
N ASP A 60 8.16 -13.75 14.97
CA ASP A 60 7.55 -13.47 16.26
C ASP A 60 8.08 -12.12 16.75
N GLY A 61 7.22 -11.09 16.74
CA GLY A 61 7.57 -9.69 17.00
C GLY A 61 7.98 -9.40 18.44
N ASN A 62 8.99 -10.09 18.96
CA ASN A 62 9.60 -9.86 20.26
C ASN A 62 10.96 -9.17 20.02
N LEU A 63 10.93 -7.83 20.05
CA LEU A 63 12.10 -6.99 20.27
C LEU A 63 12.14 -6.58 21.75
#